data_AF-A0A920TJF1-F1
#
_entry.id   AF-A0A920TJF1-F1
#
_cell.length_a   1.000
_cell.length_b   1.000
_cell.length_c   1.000
_cell.angle_alpha   90.00
_cell.angle_beta   90.00
_cell.angle_gamma   90.00
#
_symmetry.space_group_name_H-M   'P 1'
#
loop_
_entity.id
_entity.type
_entity.pdbx_description
1 polymer ?
#
loop_
_entity_poly.entity_id
_entity_poly.type
_entity_poly.pdbx_seq_one_letter_code
_entity_poly.pdbx_strand_id
1 'polypeptide(L)'
;MNVERIFGFLTAHRPSAAKCRDIPDPGEMSREIKHVAKLFDADLCGITFYDERWTYDKRFNRNHLEEVEMDLPEDITNTIVVAHEMDYETSSHCPICS
;
A
#
# COMPACT_ATOMS: atom_id res chain seq x y z
N MET A 1 16.66 -11.16 13.09
CA MET A 1 16.59 -11.62 11.69
C MET A 1 15.14 -12.03 11.39
N ASN A 2 14.33 -11.34 10.58
CA ASN A 2 14.18 -9.92 10.28
C ASN A 2 12.73 -9.81 9.74
N VAL A 3 11.89 -8.94 10.31
CA VAL A 3 10.42 -8.86 10.13
C VAL A 3 9.96 -8.55 8.69
N GLU A 4 10.85 -8.04 7.85
CA GLU A 4 10.56 -7.58 6.49
C GLU A 4 10.56 -8.70 5.44
N ARG A 5 11.39 -9.75 5.60
CA ARG A 5 11.37 -10.94 4.72
C ARG A 5 10.12 -11.83 4.95
N ILE A 6 9.36 -11.50 5.98
CA ILE A 6 8.15 -12.20 6.46
C ILE A 6 6.90 -11.61 5.80
N PHE A 7 6.81 -10.29 5.61
CA PHE A 7 5.61 -9.66 5.04
C PHE A 7 5.38 -9.95 3.55
N GLY A 8 6.44 -9.91 2.72
CA GLY A 8 6.34 -10.30 1.30
C GLY A 8 6.06 -11.79 1.07
N PHE A 9 6.43 -12.65 2.02
CA PHE A 9 6.10 -14.08 2.01
C PHE A 9 4.62 -14.34 2.37
N LEU A 10 4.00 -13.50 3.21
CA LEU A 10 2.67 -13.73 3.77
C LEU A 10 1.52 -13.43 2.80
N THR A 11 1.63 -12.41 1.95
CA THR A 11 0.53 -11.96 1.08
C THR A 11 0.23 -12.91 -0.09
N ALA A 12 1.21 -13.71 -0.53
CA ALA A 12 1.05 -14.61 -1.69
C ALA A 12 0.36 -15.95 -1.38
N HIS A 13 0.25 -16.38 -0.10
CA HIS A 13 -0.17 -17.74 0.28
C HIS A 13 -1.44 -17.83 1.14
N ARG A 14 -1.94 -16.73 1.69
CA ARG A 14 -3.19 -16.76 2.46
C ARG A 14 -4.12 -15.60 2.09
N PRO A 15 -5.42 -15.86 1.90
CA PRO A 15 -6.39 -14.78 1.96
C PRO A 15 -6.27 -14.12 3.34
N SER A 16 -6.25 -12.79 3.34
CA SER A 16 -6.24 -12.02 4.57
C SER A 16 -7.47 -12.41 5.40
N ALA A 17 -7.27 -13.02 6.56
CA ALA A 17 -8.33 -13.18 7.56
C ALA A 17 -8.51 -11.84 8.30
N ALA A 18 -8.81 -10.77 7.56
CA ALA A 18 -9.12 -9.48 8.13
C ALA A 18 -10.49 -9.57 8.78
N LYS A 19 -10.52 -9.85 10.09
CA LYS A 19 -11.73 -9.65 10.88
C LYS A 19 -12.02 -8.15 10.87
N CYS A 20 -13.13 -7.76 10.27
CA CYS A 20 -13.60 -6.37 10.32
C CYS A 20 -13.70 -5.98 11.80
N ARG A 21 -12.97 -4.93 12.18
CA ARG A 21 -12.96 -4.41 13.55
C ARG A 21 -13.91 -3.23 13.59
N ASP A 22 -14.76 -3.19 14.60
CA ASP A 22 -15.56 -2.00 14.86
C ASP A 22 -14.63 -0.84 15.18
N ILE A 23 -14.69 0.21 14.35
CA ILE A 23 -13.93 1.44 14.53
C ILE A 23 -14.85 2.43 15.26
N PRO A 24 -14.60 2.71 16.54
CA PRO A 24 -15.46 3.61 17.33
C PRO A 24 -15.26 5.08 16.93
N ASP A 25 -14.06 5.49 16.54
CA ASP A 25 -13.74 6.84 16.08
C ASP A 25 -12.76 6.83 14.88
N PRO A 26 -13.13 7.41 13.72
CA PRO A 26 -12.26 7.51 12.55
C PRO A 26 -10.99 8.34 12.79
N GLY A 27 -11.05 9.32 13.71
CA GLY A 27 -9.92 10.20 14.05
C GLY A 27 -8.82 9.44 14.80
N GLU A 28 -9.18 8.68 15.82
CA GLU A 28 -8.27 7.81 16.57
C GLU A 28 -7.66 6.73 15.67
N MET A 29 -8.47 6.08 14.83
CA MET A 29 -7.97 5.08 13.88
C MET A 29 -6.97 5.68 12.88
N SER A 30 -7.25 6.89 12.39
CA SER A 30 -6.33 7.61 11.50
C SER A 30 -4.99 7.92 12.18
N ARG A 31 -4.98 8.20 13.49
CA ARG A 31 -3.76 8.44 14.27
C ARG A 31 -2.98 7.13 14.47
N GLU A 32 -3.67 6.03 14.75
CA GLU A 32 -3.05 4.71 14.88
C GLU A 32 -2.42 4.27 13.55
N ILE A 33 -3.13 4.41 12.42
CA ILE A 33 -2.62 4.09 11.08
C ILE A 33 -1.36 4.90 10.79
N LYS A 34 -1.37 6.21 11.06
CA LYS A 34 -0.19 7.08 10.85
C LYS A 34 0.97 6.71 11.77
N HIS A 35 0.70 6.25 12.99
CA HIS A 35 1.73 5.76 13.90
C HIS A 35 2.36 4.47 13.40
N VAL A 36 1.52 3.50 12.98
CA VAL A 36 1.96 2.22 12.41
C VAL A 36 2.72 2.45 11.11
N ALA A 37 2.30 3.37 10.25
CA ALA A 37 3.02 3.71 9.02
C ALA A 37 4.45 4.18 9.32
N LYS A 38 4.67 4.98 10.35
CA LYS A 38 6.02 5.37 10.79
C LYS A 38 6.85 4.18 11.30
N LEU A 39 6.22 3.17 11.91
CA LEU A 39 6.92 1.94 12.31
C LEU A 39 7.38 1.12 11.09
N PHE A 40 6.66 1.23 9.98
CA PHE A 40 7.03 0.67 8.69
C PHE A 40 7.93 1.60 7.85
N ASP A 41 8.62 2.55 8.50
CA ASP A 41 9.61 3.45 7.88
C ASP A 41 9.03 4.35 6.77
N ALA A 42 7.76 4.75 6.93
CA ALA A 42 7.15 5.78 6.10
C ALA A 42 7.51 7.19 6.56
N ASP A 43 8.10 8.00 5.67
CA ASP A 43 8.40 9.41 5.93
C ASP A 43 7.12 10.26 5.97
N LEU A 44 6.17 9.96 5.07
CA LEU A 44 4.87 10.64 5.00
C LEU A 44 3.74 9.61 4.83
N CYS A 45 2.66 9.80 5.59
CA CYS A 45 1.45 8.99 5.49
C CYS A 45 0.20 9.89 5.41
N GLY A 46 -0.56 9.73 4.33
CA GLY A 46 -1.82 10.43 4.06
C GLY A 46 -2.97 9.44 3.94
N ILE A 47 -4.17 9.88 4.34
CA ILE A 47 -5.41 9.12 4.16
C ILE A 47 -6.36 10.01 3.38
N THR A 48 -6.93 9.49 2.29
CA THR A 48 -7.85 10.18 1.40
C THR A 48 -9.01 9.27 1.03
N PHE A 49 -10.09 9.83 0.48
CA PHE A 49 -11.17 9.06 -0.12
C PHE A 49 -10.66 8.28 -1.34
N TYR A 50 -11.24 7.09 -1.53
CA TYR A 50 -10.98 6.29 -2.72
C TYR A 50 -11.64 6.95 -3.94
N ASP A 51 -10.90 7.01 -5.05
CA ASP A 51 -11.34 7.57 -6.32
C ASP A 51 -10.99 6.56 -7.43
N GLU A 52 -12.04 5.97 -8.02
CA GLU A 52 -11.96 4.96 -9.08
C GLU A 52 -11.21 5.44 -10.32
N ARG A 53 -11.12 6.76 -10.54
CA ARG A 53 -10.40 7.33 -11.69
C ARG A 53 -8.92 6.94 -11.70
N TRP A 54 -8.33 6.67 -10.53
CA TRP A 54 -6.91 6.31 -10.40
C TRP A 54 -6.68 4.79 -10.34
N THR A 55 -7.75 4.01 -10.49
CA THR A 55 -7.70 2.56 -10.43
C THR A 55 -7.51 2.00 -11.84
N TYR A 56 -6.54 1.10 -12.01
CA TYR A 56 -6.34 0.41 -13.27
C TYR A 56 -7.46 -0.62 -13.53
N ASP A 57 -8.00 -0.68 -14.74
CA ASP A 57 -9.05 -1.65 -15.05
C ASP A 57 -8.54 -3.10 -14.98
N LYS A 58 -7.30 -3.33 -15.39
CA LYS A 58 -6.68 -4.66 -15.47
C LYS A 58 -5.34 -4.74 -14.77
N ARG A 59 -5.05 -5.89 -14.17
CA ARG A 59 -3.75 -6.20 -13.57
C ARG A 59 -2.98 -7.22 -14.40
N PHE A 60 -1.67 -7.06 -14.49
CA PHE A 60 -0.82 -8.06 -15.14
C PHE A 60 -0.45 -9.19 -14.17
N ASN A 61 -0.80 -10.44 -14.52
CA ASN A 61 -0.44 -11.61 -13.72
C ASN A 61 0.91 -12.18 -14.17
N ARG A 62 1.93 -11.98 -13.34
CA ARG A 62 3.31 -12.44 -13.63
C ARG A 62 3.46 -13.97 -13.73
N ASN A 63 2.55 -14.76 -13.16
CA ASN A 63 2.64 -16.22 -13.18
C ASN A 63 2.17 -16.82 -14.52
N HIS A 64 1.14 -16.21 -15.12
CA HIS A 64 0.54 -16.66 -16.37
C HIS A 64 0.91 -15.77 -17.57
N LEU A 65 1.55 -14.62 -17.33
CA LEU A 65 1.90 -13.60 -18.32
C LEU A 65 0.68 -13.07 -19.09
N GLU A 66 -0.47 -12.99 -18.41
CA GLU A 66 -1.75 -12.58 -18.97
C GLU A 66 -2.33 -11.38 -18.22
N GLU A 67 -3.17 -10.60 -18.91
CA GLU A 67 -4.02 -9.58 -18.29
C GLU A 67 -5.20 -10.24 -17.58
N VAL A 68 -5.36 -9.91 -16.30
CA VAL A 68 -6.45 -10.40 -15.46
C VAL A 68 -7.26 -9.19 -14.99
N GLU A 69 -8.58 -9.33 -14.92
CA GLU A 69 -9.46 -8.32 -14.33
C GLU A 69 -9.05 -7.99 -12.89
N MET A 70 -9.28 -6.74 -12.50
CA MET A 70 -8.96 -6.28 -11.15
C MET A 70 -10.02 -6.78 -10.15
N ASP A 71 -9.58 -7.53 -9.13
CA ASP A 71 -10.42 -8.09 -8.07
C ASP A 71 -10.34 -7.21 -6.81
N LEU A 72 -10.81 -5.97 -6.91
CA LEU A 72 -10.98 -5.09 -5.76
C LEU A 72 -12.41 -5.22 -5.22
N PRO A 73 -12.60 -5.36 -3.90
CA PRO A 73 -13.94 -5.29 -3.33
C PRO A 73 -14.56 -3.91 -3.57
N GLU A 74 -15.83 -3.88 -3.94
CA GLU A 74 -16.55 -2.65 -4.33
C GLU A 74 -16.77 -1.67 -3.15
N ASP A 75 -16.62 -2.12 -1.90
CA ASP A 75 -16.90 -1.34 -0.69
C ASP A 75 -15.65 -0.66 -0.08
N ILE A 76 -14.75 -0.17 -0.94
CA ILE A 76 -13.55 0.56 -0.48
C ILE A 76 -13.86 2.06 -0.43
N THR A 77 -13.88 2.61 0.77
CA THR A 77 -14.18 4.04 0.97
C THR A 77 -12.93 4.93 0.98
N ASN A 78 -11.78 4.39 1.41
CA ASN A 78 -10.59 5.19 1.70
C ASN A 78 -9.32 4.53 1.13
N THR A 79 -8.35 5.38 0.78
CA THR A 79 -7.00 4.99 0.35
C THR A 79 -5.97 5.56 1.31
N ILE A 80 -5.00 4.73 1.68
CA ILE A 80 -3.85 5.11 2.49
C ILE A 80 -2.66 5.24 1.55
N VAL A 81 -2.09 6.44 1.48
CA VAL A 81 -0.91 6.74 0.67
C VAL A 81 0.29 6.87 1.58
N VAL A 82 1.34 6.11 1.25
CA VAL A 82 2.60 6.08 1.98
C VAL A 82 3.69 6.58 1.04
N ALA A 83 4.46 7.58 1.46
CA ALA A 83 5.61 8.07 0.72
C ALA A 83 6.90 7.69 1.45
N HIS A 84 7.87 7.25 0.67
CA HIS A 84 9.22 6.94 1.13
C HIS A 84 10.19 7.87 0.40
N GLU A 85 11.06 8.54 1.16
CA GLU A 85 12.12 9.39 0.62
C GLU A 85 13.14 8.54 -0.14
N MET A 86 13.60 9.06 -1.28
CA MET A 86 14.69 8.46 -2.03
C MET A 86 15.98 9.22 -1.79
N ASP A 87 17.10 8.50 -1.74
CA ASP A 87 18.42 9.11 -1.62
C ASP A 87 18.73 10.04 -2.82
N TYR A 88 19.08 11.28 -2.51
CA TYR A 88 19.31 12.34 -3.48
C TYR A 88 20.59 12.14 -4.28
N GLU A 89 21.65 11.65 -3.63
CA GLU A 89 22.94 11.39 -4.29
C GLU A 89 22.77 10.30 -5.35
N THR A 90 22.08 9.22 -5.03
CA THR A 90 21.78 8.17 -6.03
C THR A 90 20.88 8.69 -7.16
N SER A 91 19.88 9.50 -6.82
CA SER A 91 18.93 10.03 -7.80
C SER A 91 19.56 11.04 -8.77
N SER A 92 20.52 11.84 -8.30
CA SER A 92 21.21 12.86 -9.10
C SER A 92 22.21 12.29 -10.10
N HIS A 93 22.77 11.11 -9.82
CA HIS A 93 23.65 10.40 -10.77
C HIS A 93 22.88 9.55 -11.80
N CYS A 94 21.55 9.54 -11.73
CA CYS A 94 20.70 8.83 -12.68
C CYS A 94 20.72 9.58 -14.04
N PRO A 95 21.24 8.96 -15.12
CA PRO A 95 21.44 9.64 -16.41
C PRO A 95 20.14 9.97 -17.17
N ILE A 96 19.00 9.58 -16.62
CA ILE A 96 17.65 9.79 -17.18
C ILE A 96 16.98 11.04 -16.59
N CYS A 97 17.53 11.58 -15.49
CA CYS A 97 16.92 12.66 -14.71
C CYS A 97 17.70 13.98 -14.74
N SER A 98 18.78 14.06 -15.52
CA SER A 98 19.64 15.25 -15.72
C SER A 98 19.28 16.04 -16.96
#